data_AF-A0AAW8TYG0-F1
#
_entry.id   AF-A0AAW8TYG0-F1
#
_cell.length_a   1.000
_cell.length_b   1.000
_cell.length_c   1.000
_cell.angle_alpha   90.00
_cell.angle_beta   90.00
_cell.angle_gamma   90.00
#
_symmetry.space_group_name_H-M   'P 1'
#
loop_
_entity.id
_entity.type
_entity.pdbx_description
1 polymer ?
#
loop_
_entity_poly.entity_id
_entity_poly.type
_entity_poly.pdbx_seq_one_letter_code
_entity_poly.pdbx_strand_id
1 'polypeptide(L)'
;MAINIDTAIDYMYGLRARNIRYSMDYSRTGADGTGDCSGTLYAALRKAGASDAGWVLNTDSMHDWLLKNGFRLIARNQEWHAKRGDIVIFGEKGKSGGAAGHVVIFISNTQIIHCTWKSDAVNGVFVENEATACPYSMGWYVYRLDQQASTSQPKPNNPQQSKPTTQTGINWISEKWHFTTGTPIYLRTAPSTKASQIALLSTGTYVKYDAYCYKDGYVWLRQPRSNGTYGYLASGECVGNRRTSYWGSFE
;
A
#
# COMPACT_ATOMS: atom_id res chain seq x y z
N MET A 1 -4.90 4.14 -26.79
CA MET A 1 -4.80 2.70 -26.49
C MET A 1 -5.11 2.50 -25.02
N ALA A 2 -5.81 1.43 -24.66
CA ALA A 2 -6.02 1.09 -23.25
C ALA A 2 -4.69 0.67 -22.61
N ILE A 3 -4.46 1.06 -21.35
CA ILE A 3 -3.24 0.72 -20.63
C ILE A 3 -3.28 -0.75 -20.23
N ASN A 4 -2.22 -1.51 -20.56
CA ASN A 4 -2.06 -2.89 -20.13
C ASN A 4 -1.12 -2.98 -18.92
N ILE A 5 -1.68 -3.21 -17.74
CA ILE A 5 -0.93 -3.30 -16.48
C ILE A 5 0.11 -4.43 -16.49
N ASP A 6 -0.17 -5.57 -17.12
CA ASP A 6 0.80 -6.66 -17.17
C ASP A 6 2.02 -6.28 -18.02
N THR A 7 1.81 -5.54 -19.11
CA THR A 7 2.93 -4.98 -19.89
C THR A 7 3.81 -4.02 -19.07
N ALA A 8 3.22 -3.22 -18.19
CA ALA A 8 3.99 -2.33 -17.31
C ALA A 8 4.81 -3.15 -16.29
N ILE A 9 4.19 -4.15 -15.68
CA ILE A 9 4.85 -5.03 -14.70
C ILE A 9 5.98 -5.84 -15.36
N ASP A 10 5.74 -6.40 -16.55
CA ASP A 10 6.74 -7.14 -17.33
C ASP A 10 7.93 -6.25 -17.71
N TYR A 11 7.68 -4.99 -18.04
CA TYR A 11 8.75 -4.02 -18.29
C TYR A 11 9.62 -3.81 -17.04
N MET A 12 9.01 -3.69 -15.85
CA MET A 12 9.76 -3.60 -14.58
C MET A 12 10.58 -4.85 -14.31
N TYR A 13 10.05 -6.06 -14.60
CA TYR A 13 10.83 -7.29 -14.53
C TYR A 13 12.00 -7.31 -15.52
N GLY A 14 11.82 -6.76 -16.73
CA GLY A 14 12.89 -6.60 -17.71
C GLY A 14 14.01 -5.67 -17.21
N LEU A 15 13.66 -4.56 -16.57
CA LEU A 15 14.64 -3.68 -15.92
C LEU A 15 15.40 -4.39 -14.79
N ARG A 16 14.70 -5.19 -13.98
CA ARG A 16 15.32 -6.03 -12.95
C ARG A 16 16.30 -7.04 -13.55
N ALA A 17 15.90 -7.75 -14.59
CA ALA A 17 16.75 -8.75 -15.26
C ALA A 17 18.02 -8.13 -15.88
N ARG A 18 17.97 -6.86 -16.25
CA ARG A 18 19.10 -6.08 -16.76
C ARG A 18 20.02 -5.53 -15.65
N ASN A 19 19.69 -5.74 -14.38
CA ASN A 19 20.44 -5.23 -13.23
C ASN A 19 20.73 -3.72 -13.30
N ILE A 20 19.71 -2.92 -13.67
CA ILE A 20 19.85 -1.46 -13.69
C ILE A 20 20.18 -0.92 -12.29
N ARG A 21 20.91 0.19 -12.22
CA ARG A 21 21.28 0.86 -10.96
C ARG A 21 20.34 2.02 -10.65
N TYR A 22 20.13 2.30 -9.38
CA TYR A 22 19.35 3.46 -8.99
C TYR A 22 20.14 4.75 -9.30
N SER A 23 19.52 5.72 -9.97
CA SER A 23 20.04 7.09 -10.10
C SER A 23 18.93 8.07 -10.49
N MET A 24 19.00 9.27 -9.91
CA MET A 24 18.14 10.42 -10.26
C MET A 24 18.77 11.34 -11.32
N ASP A 25 20.06 11.17 -11.64
CA ASP A 25 20.86 12.16 -12.40
C ASP A 25 20.97 11.86 -13.90
N TYR A 26 20.63 10.64 -14.30
CA TYR A 26 20.81 10.13 -15.66
C TYR A 26 19.47 9.87 -16.36
N SER A 27 19.30 8.77 -17.10
CA SER A 27 18.05 8.55 -17.87
C SER A 27 16.80 8.46 -17.01
N ARG A 28 16.93 8.07 -15.72
CA ARG A 28 15.85 7.82 -14.75
C ARG A 28 14.84 6.73 -15.15
N THR A 29 14.88 6.25 -16.39
CA THR A 29 13.89 5.37 -17.03
C THR A 29 14.35 3.92 -17.21
N GLY A 30 15.64 3.64 -16.97
CA GLY A 30 16.27 2.35 -17.26
C GLY A 30 16.84 2.24 -18.68
N ALA A 31 16.78 3.30 -19.48
CA ALA A 31 17.24 3.30 -20.87
C ALA A 31 18.76 3.11 -20.97
N ASP A 32 19.53 3.83 -20.15
CA ASP A 32 21.00 3.78 -20.09
C ASP A 32 21.54 2.82 -19.01
N GLY A 33 20.68 1.98 -18.43
CA GLY A 33 21.05 1.12 -17.31
C GLY A 33 20.91 1.79 -15.94
N THR A 34 20.39 3.01 -15.87
CA THR A 34 20.07 3.70 -14.62
C THR A 34 18.59 4.09 -14.54
N GLY A 35 18.02 4.13 -13.34
CA GLY A 35 16.63 4.53 -13.15
C GLY A 35 16.28 4.96 -11.73
N ASP A 36 15.14 5.61 -11.55
CA ASP A 36 14.58 5.86 -10.22
C ASP A 36 13.15 5.36 -10.08
N CYS A 37 12.59 5.46 -8.88
CA CYS A 37 11.24 4.96 -8.57
C CYS A 37 10.17 5.48 -9.53
N SER A 38 10.17 6.78 -9.81
CA SER A 38 9.17 7.45 -10.64
C SER A 38 9.47 7.35 -12.13
N GLY A 39 10.73 7.45 -12.55
CA GLY A 39 11.12 7.39 -13.95
C GLY A 39 10.99 5.99 -14.54
N THR A 40 11.32 4.94 -13.77
CA THR A 40 11.13 3.55 -14.21
C THR A 40 9.64 3.21 -14.31
N LEU A 41 8.81 3.66 -13.35
CA LEU A 41 7.36 3.50 -13.43
C LEU A 41 6.73 4.28 -14.58
N TYR A 42 7.21 5.50 -14.84
CA TYR A 42 6.80 6.29 -16.00
C TYR A 42 7.09 5.53 -17.30
N ALA A 43 8.31 5.03 -17.48
CA ALA A 43 8.70 4.26 -18.66
C ALA A 43 7.87 2.96 -18.82
N ALA A 44 7.63 2.24 -17.72
CA ALA A 44 6.80 1.04 -17.69
C ALA A 44 5.37 1.32 -18.17
N LEU A 45 4.75 2.37 -17.65
CA LEU A 45 3.37 2.73 -18.02
C LEU A 45 3.29 3.30 -19.43
N ARG A 46 4.31 4.04 -19.90
CA ARG A 46 4.42 4.45 -21.32
C ARG A 46 4.49 3.23 -22.24
N LYS A 47 5.30 2.22 -21.88
CA LYS A 47 5.39 0.96 -22.64
C LYS A 47 4.05 0.21 -22.65
N ALA A 48 3.28 0.33 -21.58
CA ALA A 48 1.93 -0.22 -21.44
C ALA A 48 0.83 0.57 -22.15
N GLY A 49 1.14 1.70 -22.79
CA GLY A 49 0.18 2.49 -23.58
C GLY A 49 -0.30 3.79 -22.92
N ALA A 50 0.27 4.20 -21.78
CA ALA A 50 0.00 5.51 -21.20
C ALA A 50 0.54 6.64 -22.09
N SER A 51 -0.09 7.82 -22.03
CA SER A 51 0.27 9.02 -22.79
C SER A 51 1.65 9.58 -22.44
N ASP A 52 2.28 10.28 -23.40
CA ASP A 52 3.55 10.96 -23.16
C ASP A 52 3.33 12.18 -22.26
N ALA A 53 4.11 12.30 -21.20
CA ALA A 53 4.10 13.51 -20.37
C ALA A 53 4.92 14.65 -21.00
N GLY A 54 5.82 14.34 -21.94
CA GLY A 54 6.79 15.29 -22.52
C GLY A 54 8.11 15.38 -21.74
N TRP A 55 8.17 14.86 -20.52
CA TRP A 55 9.38 14.73 -19.70
C TRP A 55 9.26 13.53 -18.76
N VAL A 56 10.38 13.13 -18.12
CA VAL A 56 10.37 12.05 -17.13
C VAL A 56 9.78 12.55 -15.81
N LEU A 57 8.63 11.98 -15.45
CA LEU A 57 7.89 12.37 -14.25
C LEU A 57 8.70 12.16 -12.96
N ASN A 58 8.29 12.90 -11.92
CA ASN A 58 8.70 12.71 -10.53
C ASN A 58 7.47 12.38 -9.67
N THR A 59 7.67 12.18 -8.37
CA THR A 59 6.60 11.83 -7.43
C THR A 59 5.46 12.86 -7.41
N ASP A 60 5.77 14.16 -7.43
CA ASP A 60 4.77 15.24 -7.43
C ASP A 60 3.94 15.31 -8.73
N SER A 61 4.61 15.19 -9.88
CA SER A 61 3.97 15.33 -11.21
C SER A 61 3.22 14.06 -11.66
N MET A 62 3.54 12.90 -11.08
CA MET A 62 2.91 11.63 -11.47
C MET A 62 1.43 11.56 -11.08
N HIS A 63 1.00 12.22 -10.00
CA HIS A 63 -0.38 12.20 -9.55
C HIS A 63 -1.37 12.61 -10.66
N ASP A 64 -1.17 13.78 -11.26
CA ASP A 64 -2.10 14.33 -12.25
C ASP A 64 -1.99 13.58 -13.59
N TRP A 65 -0.79 13.08 -13.92
CA TRP A 65 -0.58 12.26 -15.11
C TRP A 65 -1.30 10.91 -15.01
N LEU A 66 -1.31 10.25 -13.84
CA LEU A 66 -2.08 9.03 -13.63
C LEU A 66 -3.57 9.27 -13.85
N LEU A 67 -4.12 10.37 -13.31
CA LEU A 67 -5.54 10.72 -13.52
C LEU A 67 -5.86 10.94 -15.01
N LYS A 68 -4.99 11.63 -15.75
CA LYS A 68 -5.15 11.81 -17.21
C LYS A 68 -5.11 10.51 -18.00
N ASN A 69 -4.48 9.48 -17.44
CA ASN A 69 -4.33 8.16 -18.03
C ASN A 69 -5.40 7.15 -17.56
N GLY A 70 -6.49 7.62 -16.96
CA GLY A 70 -7.62 6.77 -16.57
C GLY A 70 -7.44 6.04 -15.24
N PHE A 71 -6.43 6.41 -14.44
CA PHE A 71 -6.37 5.98 -13.05
C PHE A 71 -7.28 6.84 -12.19
N ARG A 72 -7.80 6.25 -11.12
CA ARG A 72 -8.54 6.95 -10.07
C ARG A 72 -7.80 6.85 -8.73
N LEU A 73 -7.84 7.92 -7.95
CA LEU A 73 -7.40 7.90 -6.56
C LEU A 73 -8.43 7.11 -5.73
N ILE A 74 -8.04 5.99 -5.16
CA ILE A 74 -8.95 5.10 -4.40
C ILE A 74 -8.76 5.18 -2.89
N ALA A 75 -7.60 5.64 -2.43
CA ALA A 75 -7.30 5.82 -1.02
C ALA A 75 -6.21 6.87 -0.83
N ARG A 76 -6.28 7.61 0.28
CA ARG A 76 -5.23 8.53 0.75
C ARG A 76 -5.07 8.32 2.25
N ASN A 77 -3.87 7.94 2.70
CA ASN A 77 -3.57 7.67 4.11
C ASN A 77 -4.60 6.74 4.80
N GLN A 78 -5.18 5.82 4.01
CA GLN A 78 -6.20 4.89 4.45
C GLN A 78 -5.85 3.51 3.92
N GLU A 79 -6.24 2.48 4.68
CA GLU A 79 -6.12 1.10 4.25
C GLU A 79 -6.96 0.88 2.98
N TRP A 80 -6.48 -0.02 2.11
CA TRP A 80 -7.20 -0.42 0.92
C TRP A 80 -6.94 -1.89 0.66
N HIS A 81 -7.90 -2.55 0.01
CA HIS A 81 -7.66 -3.90 -0.51
C HIS A 81 -6.72 -3.80 -1.71
N ALA A 82 -5.43 -4.04 -1.47
CA ALA A 82 -4.40 -4.00 -2.50
C ALA A 82 -4.69 -5.00 -3.62
N LYS A 83 -4.45 -4.55 -4.85
CA LYS A 83 -4.59 -5.35 -6.06
C LYS A 83 -3.38 -5.15 -6.96
N ARG A 84 -3.08 -6.18 -7.75
CA ARG A 84 -2.15 -6.08 -8.85
C ARG A 84 -2.51 -4.89 -9.74
N GLY A 85 -1.53 -4.04 -10.04
CA GLY A 85 -1.70 -2.82 -10.82
C GLY A 85 -1.99 -1.56 -10.01
N ASP A 86 -2.16 -1.65 -8.68
CA ASP A 86 -2.22 -0.46 -7.85
C ASP A 86 -0.87 0.26 -7.88
N ILE A 87 -0.89 1.54 -8.18
CA ILE A 87 0.27 2.42 -8.09
C ILE A 87 0.14 3.20 -6.80
N VAL A 88 1.18 3.19 -5.98
CA VAL A 88 1.19 3.94 -4.73
C VAL A 88 2.30 4.97 -4.77
N ILE A 89 1.92 6.23 -4.54
CA ILE A 89 2.86 7.34 -4.41
C ILE A 89 2.94 7.71 -2.93
N PHE A 90 4.15 7.70 -2.39
CA PHE A 90 4.48 8.06 -1.01
C PHE A 90 5.05 9.47 -0.93
N GLY A 91 4.77 10.16 0.17
CA GLY A 91 5.13 11.55 0.39
C GLY A 91 3.95 12.50 0.17
N GLU A 92 3.99 13.67 0.78
CA GLU A 92 2.92 14.65 0.66
C GLU A 92 2.97 15.35 -0.71
N LYS A 93 1.88 15.24 -1.48
CA LYS A 93 1.73 15.89 -2.79
C LYS A 93 2.09 17.39 -2.72
N GLY A 94 3.02 17.81 -3.57
CA GLY A 94 3.50 19.19 -3.68
C GLY A 94 4.60 19.56 -2.68
N LYS A 95 5.05 18.61 -1.84
CA LYS A 95 6.13 18.83 -0.86
C LYS A 95 7.28 17.83 -0.99
N SER A 96 7.22 16.88 -1.92
CA SER A 96 8.32 15.90 -2.07
C SER A 96 9.54 16.50 -2.79
N GLY A 97 9.39 17.64 -3.46
CA GLY A 97 10.50 18.29 -4.20
C GLY A 97 11.07 17.38 -5.29
N GLY A 98 10.29 16.39 -5.73
CA GLY A 98 10.69 15.36 -6.69
C GLY A 98 11.55 14.21 -6.15
N ALA A 99 12.25 14.35 -5.02
CA ALA A 99 13.19 13.35 -4.50
C ALA A 99 12.80 12.76 -3.13
N ALA A 100 11.99 13.45 -2.34
CA ALA A 100 11.59 13.00 -1.00
C ALA A 100 10.30 12.17 -0.99
N GLY A 101 9.92 11.60 -2.14
CA GLY A 101 8.78 10.71 -2.28
C GLY A 101 9.22 9.35 -2.81
N HIS A 102 8.30 8.39 -2.85
CA HIS A 102 8.57 7.08 -3.42
C HIS A 102 7.39 6.60 -4.27
N VAL A 103 7.65 5.79 -5.28
CA VAL A 103 6.60 5.22 -6.14
C VAL A 103 6.80 3.72 -6.29
N VAL A 104 5.72 2.97 -6.15
CA VAL A 104 5.71 1.51 -6.35
C VAL A 104 4.49 1.09 -7.17
N ILE A 105 4.57 -0.08 -7.80
CA ILE A 105 3.42 -0.79 -8.36
C ILE A 105 3.26 -2.15 -7.67
N PHE A 106 2.03 -2.45 -7.25
CA PHE A 106 1.67 -3.72 -6.65
C PHE A 106 1.56 -4.80 -7.73
N ILE A 107 2.18 -5.95 -7.50
CA ILE A 107 2.11 -7.13 -8.37
C ILE A 107 1.17 -8.20 -7.81
N SER A 108 0.85 -8.12 -6.52
CA SER A 108 -0.18 -8.88 -5.80
C SER A 108 -0.79 -8.01 -4.69
N ASN A 109 -1.52 -8.58 -3.73
CA ASN A 109 -1.99 -7.87 -2.54
C ASN A 109 -0.88 -7.59 -1.50
N THR A 110 0.26 -8.29 -1.57
CA THR A 110 1.35 -8.19 -0.58
C THR A 110 2.70 -7.88 -1.19
N GLN A 111 2.85 -8.02 -2.50
CA GLN A 111 4.11 -7.81 -3.20
C GLN A 111 4.07 -6.60 -4.13
N ILE A 112 5.18 -5.89 -4.18
CA ILE A 112 5.44 -4.77 -5.07
C ILE A 112 6.65 -5.04 -5.96
N ILE A 113 6.72 -4.35 -7.08
CA ILE A 113 7.96 -4.15 -7.84
C ILE A 113 8.25 -2.66 -7.97
N HIS A 114 9.49 -2.27 -7.70
CA HIS A 114 9.89 -0.86 -7.71
C HIS A 114 11.39 -0.69 -7.89
N CYS A 115 11.81 0.49 -8.32
CA CYS A 115 13.21 0.89 -8.33
C CYS A 115 13.53 1.67 -7.04
N THR A 116 14.57 1.28 -6.31
CA THR A 116 14.99 1.96 -5.07
C THR A 116 16.48 1.87 -4.85
N TRP A 117 17.00 2.84 -4.09
CA TRP A 117 18.32 2.78 -3.49
C TRP A 117 18.20 2.28 -2.05
N LYS A 118 19.09 1.36 -1.65
CA LYS A 118 19.24 0.91 -0.26
C LYS A 118 20.66 1.12 0.24
N SER A 119 21.64 0.88 -0.65
CA SER A 119 23.05 1.19 -0.47
C SER A 119 23.77 1.24 -1.83
N ASP A 120 25.04 1.63 -1.85
CA ASP A 120 25.85 1.63 -3.07
C ASP A 120 25.97 0.25 -3.72
N ALA A 121 26.00 -0.81 -2.90
CA ALA A 121 26.05 -2.19 -3.37
C ALA A 121 24.66 -2.77 -3.68
N VAL A 122 23.60 -2.25 -3.06
CA VAL A 122 22.24 -2.77 -3.19
C VAL A 122 21.29 -1.66 -3.63
N ASN A 123 21.15 -1.50 -4.93
CA ASN A 123 20.20 -0.57 -5.55
C ASN A 123 19.80 -1.06 -6.95
N GLY A 124 18.65 -0.59 -7.44
CA GLY A 124 18.07 -1.06 -8.69
C GLY A 124 16.61 -1.45 -8.52
N VAL A 125 16.14 -2.45 -9.27
CA VAL A 125 14.74 -2.90 -9.23
C VAL A 125 14.57 -4.15 -8.38
N PHE A 126 13.64 -4.11 -7.43
CA PHE A 126 13.39 -5.19 -6.48
C PHE A 126 11.92 -5.61 -6.48
N VAL A 127 11.69 -6.88 -6.15
CA VAL A 127 10.38 -7.41 -5.77
C VAL A 127 10.41 -7.68 -4.28
N GLU A 128 9.50 -7.05 -3.54
CA GLU A 128 9.53 -7.07 -2.07
C GLU A 128 8.12 -7.13 -1.49
N ASN A 129 8.05 -7.52 -0.21
CA ASN A 129 6.82 -7.39 0.54
C ASN A 129 6.57 -5.91 0.85
N GLU A 130 5.36 -5.43 0.56
CA GLU A 130 4.96 -4.04 0.79
C GLU A 130 5.13 -3.62 2.25
N ALA A 131 4.84 -4.52 3.20
CA ALA A 131 4.81 -4.19 4.62
C ALA A 131 6.19 -3.81 5.16
N THR A 132 7.25 -4.36 4.55
CA THR A 132 8.65 -4.09 4.95
C THR A 132 9.32 -3.02 4.11
N ALA A 133 8.90 -2.85 2.84
CA ALA A 133 9.60 -1.99 1.89
C ALA A 133 8.94 -0.60 1.70
N CYS A 134 7.63 -0.49 1.91
CA CYS A 134 6.90 0.75 1.66
C CYS A 134 6.96 1.73 2.85
N PRO A 135 7.35 3.00 2.65
CA PRO A 135 7.51 3.96 3.73
C PRO A 135 6.18 4.65 4.09
N TYR A 136 5.21 3.90 4.65
CA TYR A 136 3.87 4.41 4.96
C TYR A 136 3.84 5.61 5.92
N SER A 137 4.88 5.82 6.73
CA SER A 137 5.03 6.99 7.61
C SER A 137 5.08 8.32 6.84
N MET A 138 5.42 8.30 5.55
CA MET A 138 5.47 9.49 4.68
C MET A 138 4.09 9.96 4.21
N GLY A 139 3.03 9.20 4.48
CA GLY A 139 1.75 9.33 3.82
C GLY A 139 1.76 8.73 2.41
N TRP A 140 0.60 8.36 1.91
CA TRP A 140 0.44 7.65 0.63
C TRP A 140 -0.86 7.98 -0.11
N TYR A 141 -0.80 7.80 -1.42
CA TYR A 141 -1.90 7.95 -2.37
C TYR A 141 -1.96 6.71 -3.25
N VAL A 142 -3.13 6.08 -3.33
CA VAL A 142 -3.32 4.83 -4.08
C VAL A 142 -4.10 5.10 -5.35
N TYR A 143 -3.51 4.79 -6.48
CA TYR A 143 -4.09 4.94 -7.81
C TYR A 143 -4.36 3.58 -8.41
N ARG A 144 -5.59 3.39 -8.89
CA ARG A 144 -6.00 2.16 -9.58
C ARG A 144 -6.53 2.50 -10.96
N LEU A 145 -6.08 1.76 -11.97
CA LEU A 145 -6.59 1.90 -13.33
C LEU A 145 -8.07 1.54 -13.34
N ASP A 146 -8.92 2.44 -13.83
CA ASP A 146 -10.33 2.17 -14.00
C ASP A 146 -10.57 1.61 -15.40
N GLN A 147 -10.70 0.29 -15.51
CA GLN A 147 -10.92 -0.36 -16.80
C GLN A 147 -12.27 0.01 -17.44
N GLN A 148 -13.21 0.62 -16.70
CA GLN A 148 -14.48 1.12 -17.23
C GLN A 148 -14.40 2.57 -17.75
N ALA A 149 -13.28 3.28 -17.56
CA ALA A 149 -13.12 4.69 -17.95
C ALA A 149 -12.49 4.89 -19.36
N SER A 150 -12.41 3.84 -20.19
CA SER A 150 -11.85 3.93 -21.55
C SER A 150 -12.76 4.64 -22.56
N THR A 151 -13.93 5.11 -22.13
CA THR A 151 -14.78 6.04 -22.88
C THR A 151 -15.40 7.04 -21.91
N SER A 152 -15.12 8.33 -22.10
CA SER A 152 -15.69 9.53 -21.43
C SER A 152 -14.77 10.24 -20.40
N GLN A 153 -14.19 11.36 -20.82
CA GLN A 153 -13.72 12.47 -19.95
C GLN A 153 -14.94 13.33 -19.50
N PRO A 154 -14.81 14.27 -18.54
CA PRO A 154 -14.72 14.07 -17.10
C PRO A 154 -15.90 14.75 -16.35
N LYS A 155 -16.19 14.35 -15.10
CA LYS A 155 -16.98 15.17 -14.16
C LYS A 155 -16.15 15.40 -12.88
N PRO A 156 -15.88 16.65 -12.48
CA PRO A 156 -15.15 16.93 -11.25
C PRO A 156 -16.08 16.73 -10.05
N ASN A 157 -15.69 15.88 -9.10
CA ASN A 157 -16.28 15.92 -7.75
C ASN A 157 -15.18 16.31 -6.76
N ASN A 158 -15.40 17.46 -6.11
CA ASN A 158 -14.57 18.06 -5.08
C ASN A 158 -14.26 17.07 -3.94
N PRO A 159 -13.02 16.99 -3.44
CA PRO A 159 -12.75 16.39 -2.14
C PRO A 159 -13.19 17.35 -1.04
N GLN A 160 -14.30 17.03 -0.38
CA GLN A 160 -14.71 17.70 0.85
C GLN A 160 -13.73 17.31 1.96
N GLN A 161 -13.01 18.32 2.43
CA GLN A 161 -12.07 18.32 3.52
C GLN A 161 -12.85 18.14 4.85
N SER A 162 -12.56 17.09 5.62
CA SER A 162 -12.90 17.06 7.04
C SER A 162 -11.64 16.91 7.89
N LYS A 163 -11.43 17.93 8.71
CA LYS A 163 -10.35 18.18 9.69
C LYS A 163 -10.35 17.09 10.80
N PRO A 164 -9.23 16.82 11.48
CA PRO A 164 -9.16 15.76 12.49
C PRO A 164 -9.93 16.18 13.75
N THR A 165 -10.88 15.36 14.19
CA THR A 165 -11.56 15.52 15.48
C THR A 165 -11.09 14.44 16.43
N THR A 166 -10.46 14.86 17.52
CA THR A 166 -10.15 14.04 18.69
C THR A 166 -11.45 13.53 19.31
N GLN A 167 -11.71 12.21 19.31
CA GLN A 167 -12.82 11.62 20.07
C GLN A 167 -12.47 10.24 20.65
N THR A 168 -12.73 10.12 21.95
CA THR A 168 -12.76 8.95 22.82
C THR A 168 -13.86 7.97 22.39
N GLY A 169 -13.54 7.11 21.43
CA GLY A 169 -14.36 5.95 21.03
C GLY A 169 -13.54 5.04 20.13
N ILE A 170 -13.52 3.74 20.43
CA ILE A 170 -12.82 2.76 19.58
C ILE A 170 -13.62 2.64 18.28
N ASN A 171 -13.04 3.07 17.16
CA ASN A 171 -13.69 2.94 15.85
C ASN A 171 -13.56 1.49 15.36
N TRP A 172 -14.65 0.73 15.45
CA TRP A 172 -14.72 -0.65 14.97
C TRP A 172 -15.12 -0.68 13.50
N ILE A 173 -14.31 -1.34 12.69
CA ILE A 173 -14.60 -1.62 11.28
C ILE A 173 -15.15 -3.04 11.23
N SER A 174 -16.37 -3.20 10.70
CA SER A 174 -17.01 -4.52 10.62
C SER A 174 -16.43 -5.32 9.46
N GLU A 175 -15.96 -6.53 9.76
CA GLU A 175 -15.53 -7.50 8.76
C GLU A 175 -15.69 -8.92 9.34
N LYS A 176 -16.10 -9.88 8.52
CA LYS A 176 -16.34 -11.25 8.96
C LYS A 176 -15.41 -12.18 8.21
N TRP A 177 -14.34 -12.60 8.88
CA TRP A 177 -13.30 -13.45 8.34
C TRP A 177 -12.77 -14.38 9.42
N HIS A 178 -11.82 -15.21 9.01
CA HIS A 178 -11.10 -16.10 9.90
C HIS A 178 -9.64 -15.66 9.99
N PHE A 179 -9.07 -15.82 11.17
CA PHE A 179 -7.67 -15.55 11.44
C PHE A 179 -7.03 -16.79 12.06
N THR A 180 -5.94 -17.27 11.46
CA THR A 180 -5.14 -18.36 11.99
C THR A 180 -3.86 -17.79 12.59
N THR A 181 -3.63 -18.03 13.89
CA THR A 181 -2.47 -17.47 14.60
C THR A 181 -1.15 -18.04 14.05
N GLY A 182 -0.17 -17.18 13.75
CA GLY A 182 1.18 -17.58 13.34
C GLY A 182 2.18 -17.68 14.51
N THR A 183 1.81 -17.11 15.65
CA THR A 183 2.57 -17.09 16.91
C THR A 183 1.59 -17.20 18.09
N PRO A 184 2.03 -17.55 19.31
CA PRO A 184 1.15 -17.48 20.47
C PRO A 184 0.64 -16.04 20.72
N ILE A 185 -0.67 -15.87 20.89
CA ILE A 185 -1.32 -14.56 21.06
C ILE A 185 -2.30 -14.61 22.23
N TYR A 186 -2.22 -13.62 23.13
CA TYR A 186 -3.19 -13.46 24.22
C TYR A 186 -4.54 -12.95 23.70
N LEU A 187 -5.61 -13.66 24.07
CA LEU A 187 -6.97 -13.18 24.00
C LEU A 187 -7.30 -12.39 25.28
N ARG A 188 -7.87 -11.19 25.15
CA ARG A 188 -8.06 -10.23 26.25
C ARG A 188 -9.49 -9.73 26.35
N THR A 189 -9.83 -9.13 27.49
CA THR A 189 -11.15 -8.56 27.78
C THR A 189 -11.40 -7.17 27.17
N ALA A 190 -10.36 -6.49 26.68
CA ALA A 190 -10.46 -5.24 25.93
C ALA A 190 -9.29 -5.12 24.92
N PRO A 191 -9.41 -4.27 23.87
CA PRO A 191 -8.32 -4.01 22.92
C PRO A 191 -7.23 -3.13 23.54
N SER A 192 -6.50 -3.72 24.48
CA SER A 192 -5.35 -3.13 25.16
C SER A 192 -4.43 -4.23 25.69
N THR A 193 -3.13 -4.04 25.58
CA THR A 193 -2.13 -4.95 26.15
C THR A 193 -2.13 -4.98 27.68
N LYS A 194 -2.80 -4.01 28.33
CA LYS A 194 -2.99 -3.93 29.78
C LYS A 194 -4.28 -4.62 30.27
N ALA A 195 -5.17 -5.01 29.35
CA ALA A 195 -6.43 -5.66 29.71
C ALA A 195 -6.20 -7.11 30.19
N SER A 196 -7.08 -7.58 31.08
CA SER A 196 -7.05 -8.93 31.62
C SER A 196 -7.05 -9.98 30.50
N GLN A 197 -6.29 -11.05 30.71
CA GLN A 197 -6.17 -12.16 29.77
C GLN A 197 -7.32 -13.14 29.98
N ILE A 198 -7.97 -13.55 28.89
CA ILE A 198 -8.97 -14.61 28.86
C ILE A 198 -8.28 -15.97 28.64
N ALA A 199 -7.34 -16.01 27.67
CA ALA A 199 -6.59 -17.21 27.32
C ALA A 199 -5.32 -16.82 26.52
N LEU A 200 -4.37 -17.75 26.45
CA LEU A 200 -3.27 -17.72 25.48
C LEU A 200 -3.62 -18.68 24.34
N LEU A 201 -3.77 -18.15 23.12
CA LEU A 201 -4.01 -18.94 21.92
C LEU A 201 -2.65 -19.43 21.39
N SER A 202 -2.47 -20.73 21.18
CA SER A 202 -1.25 -21.29 20.57
C SER A 202 -1.18 -20.95 19.08
N THR A 203 -0.01 -21.09 18.46
CA THR A 203 0.14 -21.04 16.99
C THR A 203 -0.77 -22.06 16.30
N GLY A 204 -1.31 -21.70 15.14
CA GLY A 204 -2.24 -22.52 14.36
C GLY A 204 -3.69 -22.47 14.86
N THR A 205 -4.00 -21.65 15.87
CA THR A 205 -5.36 -21.52 16.38
C THR A 205 -6.24 -20.75 15.40
N TYR A 206 -7.38 -21.33 15.05
CA TYR A 206 -8.38 -20.73 14.18
C TYR A 206 -9.35 -19.83 14.97
N VAL A 207 -9.46 -18.57 14.58
CA VAL A 207 -10.26 -17.55 15.27
C VAL A 207 -11.25 -16.90 14.31
N LYS A 208 -12.54 -17.07 14.59
CA LYS A 208 -13.63 -16.31 13.96
C LYS A 208 -13.70 -14.92 14.57
N TYR A 209 -13.78 -13.88 13.75
CA TYR A 209 -13.92 -12.50 14.23
C TYR A 209 -14.93 -11.72 13.37
N ASP A 210 -15.51 -10.66 13.94
CA ASP A 210 -16.63 -9.90 13.33
C ASP A 210 -16.36 -8.40 13.13
N ALA A 211 -15.25 -7.92 13.67
CA ALA A 211 -14.77 -6.55 13.51
C ALA A 211 -13.28 -6.45 13.86
N TYR A 212 -12.65 -5.36 13.42
CA TYR A 212 -11.31 -4.97 13.85
C TYR A 212 -11.23 -3.48 14.18
N CYS A 213 -10.20 -3.07 14.91
CA CYS A 213 -9.86 -1.67 15.13
C CYS A 213 -8.35 -1.47 15.29
N TYR A 214 -7.91 -0.22 15.16
CA TYR A 214 -6.54 0.20 15.41
C TYR A 214 -6.46 0.92 16.73
N LYS A 215 -5.62 0.42 17.64
CA LYS A 215 -5.47 1.03 18.96
C LYS A 215 -4.15 0.65 19.61
N ASP A 216 -3.51 1.64 20.22
CA ASP A 216 -2.25 1.50 20.98
C ASP A 216 -1.12 0.84 20.17
N GLY A 217 -1.06 1.10 18.86
CA GLY A 217 -0.05 0.53 17.96
C GLY A 217 -0.34 -0.90 17.48
N TYR A 218 -1.53 -1.43 17.73
CA TYR A 218 -1.93 -2.78 17.28
C TYR A 218 -3.25 -2.78 16.52
N VAL A 219 -3.38 -3.78 15.64
CA VAL A 219 -4.67 -4.14 15.05
C VAL A 219 -5.34 -5.20 15.90
N TRP A 220 -6.46 -4.82 16.51
CA TRP A 220 -7.24 -5.68 17.39
C TRP A 220 -8.39 -6.31 16.62
N LEU A 221 -8.47 -7.63 16.62
CA LEU A 221 -9.63 -8.37 16.13
C LEU A 221 -10.62 -8.58 17.28
N ARG A 222 -11.91 -8.49 16.99
CA ARG A 222 -13.00 -8.77 17.93
C ARG A 222 -13.59 -10.14 17.65
N GLN A 223 -13.40 -11.05 18.60
CA GLN A 223 -13.93 -12.41 18.58
C GLN A 223 -15.25 -12.45 19.38
N PRO A 224 -16.41 -12.68 18.74
CA PRO A 224 -17.66 -12.96 19.45
C PRO A 224 -17.56 -14.26 20.27
N ARG A 225 -18.14 -14.27 21.46
CA ARG A 225 -18.20 -15.45 22.35
C ARG A 225 -19.65 -15.87 22.59
N SER A 226 -19.86 -17.15 22.92
CA SER A 226 -21.19 -17.74 23.12
C SER A 226 -22.01 -17.10 24.24
N ASN A 227 -21.36 -16.46 25.21
CA ASN A 227 -21.99 -15.76 26.33
C ASN A 227 -22.36 -14.29 26.02
N GLY A 228 -22.30 -13.87 24.75
CA GLY A 228 -22.61 -12.50 24.34
C GLY A 228 -21.51 -11.48 24.64
N THR A 229 -20.36 -11.92 25.17
CA THR A 229 -19.18 -11.06 25.37
C THR A 229 -18.22 -11.15 24.18
N TYR A 230 -17.19 -10.32 24.18
CA TYR A 230 -16.14 -10.31 23.16
C TYR A 230 -14.78 -10.62 23.77
N GLY A 231 -13.98 -11.39 23.03
CA GLY A 231 -12.54 -11.47 23.22
C GLY A 231 -11.82 -10.59 22.20
N TYR A 232 -10.67 -10.04 22.58
CA TYR A 232 -9.87 -9.18 21.73
C TYR A 232 -8.46 -9.72 21.61
N LEU A 233 -7.95 -9.84 20.39
CA LEU A 233 -6.59 -10.31 20.11
C LEU A 233 -5.86 -9.35 19.19
N ALA A 234 -4.61 -9.05 19.50
CA ALA A 234 -3.74 -8.29 18.62
C ALA A 234 -3.24 -9.23 17.52
N SER A 235 -3.45 -8.84 16.27
CA SER A 235 -3.10 -9.64 15.09
C SER A 235 -1.86 -9.12 14.35
N GLY A 236 -1.25 -8.06 14.88
CA GLY A 236 -0.15 -7.34 14.26
C GLY A 236 -0.05 -5.90 14.76
N GLU A 237 1.04 -5.26 14.41
CA GLU A 237 1.29 -3.84 14.70
C GLU A 237 0.63 -2.94 13.66
N CYS A 238 0.44 -1.67 14.03
CA CYS A 238 -0.08 -0.65 13.13
C CYS A 238 0.55 0.72 13.38
N VAL A 239 0.57 1.53 12.33
CA VAL A 239 0.83 2.97 12.41
C VAL A 239 -0.41 3.69 11.88
N GLY A 240 -1.08 4.46 12.75
CA GLY A 240 -2.41 5.00 12.45
C GLY A 240 -3.40 3.87 12.15
N ASN A 241 -4.15 4.01 11.06
CA ASN A 241 -5.15 3.01 10.62
C ASN A 241 -4.60 2.07 9.54
N ARG A 242 -3.33 1.66 9.65
CA ARG A 242 -2.71 0.71 8.72
C ARG A 242 -1.88 -0.31 9.46
N ARG A 243 -2.13 -1.60 9.19
CA ARG A 243 -1.33 -2.72 9.67
C ARG A 243 0.08 -2.69 9.07
N THR A 244 1.10 -2.87 9.89
CA THR A 244 2.52 -2.92 9.48
C THR A 244 3.15 -4.29 9.70
N SER A 245 2.51 -5.17 10.47
CA SER A 245 2.94 -6.56 10.63
C SER A 245 1.77 -7.53 10.75
N TYR A 246 2.03 -8.79 10.44
CA TYR A 246 1.04 -9.88 10.49
C TYR A 246 1.55 -10.95 11.44
N TRP A 247 0.77 -11.26 12.47
CA TRP A 247 1.08 -12.30 13.45
C TRP A 247 0.31 -13.60 13.18
N GLY A 248 -0.13 -13.79 11.93
CA GLY A 248 -0.93 -14.90 11.44
C GLY A 248 -1.43 -14.67 10.01
N SER A 249 -2.32 -15.53 9.54
CA SER A 249 -2.95 -15.46 8.22
C SER A 249 -4.46 -15.19 8.31
N PHE A 250 -5.03 -14.57 7.27
CA PHE A 250 -6.45 -14.27 7.16
C PHE A 250 -7.06 -15.07 6.00
N GLU A 251 -8.17 -15.75 6.26
CA GLU A 251 -8.85 -16.68 5.33
C GLU A 251 -10.38 -16.53 5.36
#